data_AF-A0AAD7FGD2-F1
#
_entry.id   AF-A0AAD7FGD2-F1
#
_cell.length_a   1.000
_cell.length_b   1.000
_cell.length_c   1.000
_cell.angle_alpha   90.00
_cell.angle_beta   90.00
_cell.angle_gamma   90.00
#
_symmetry.space_group_name_H-M   'P 1'
#
loop_
_entity.id
_entity.type
_entity.pdbx_description
1 polymer ?
#
loop_
_entity_poly.entity_id
_entity_poly.type
_entity_poly.pdbx_seq_one_letter_code
_entity_poly.pdbx_strand_id
1 'polypeptide(L)'
;MHEGLALAPWNVLAGGKLRTDAEEEERRINGEKGRTLIGPWERNENEKKMSAALGKVANEVGTKSITAVAIAYVMQKVPYCFPIIGGRKVEHLTSNLEALDIALSSEQIEYLESILLFDPGFPVSMIGNGTKLSFLMATTAHFDKQPFVEPIRPAKK
;
A
#
# COMPACT_ATOMS: atom_id res chain seq x y z
N MET A 1 -13.50 1.71 10.33
CA MET A 1 -14.29 2.96 10.31
C MET A 1 -15.50 2.76 11.19
N HIS A 2 -15.59 3.49 12.29
CA HIS A 2 -16.75 3.44 13.17
C HIS A 2 -17.95 4.20 12.58
N GLU A 3 -17.68 5.18 11.71
CA GLU A 3 -18.67 6.11 11.15
C GLU A 3 -19.28 5.70 9.80
N GLY A 4 -19.05 4.47 9.33
CA GLY A 4 -19.60 3.99 8.05
C GLY A 4 -19.05 4.69 6.78
N LEU A 5 -17.96 5.44 6.89
CA LEU A 5 -17.33 6.13 5.77
C LEU A 5 -16.38 5.21 4.98
N ALA A 6 -16.33 5.34 3.66
CA ALA A 6 -15.36 4.66 2.80
C ALA A 6 -14.16 5.56 2.47
N LEU A 7 -13.02 4.96 2.13
CA LEU A 7 -11.84 5.68 1.64
C LEU A 7 -11.68 5.49 0.13
N ALA A 8 -11.43 6.59 -0.59
CA ALA A 8 -11.05 6.57 -1.99
C ALA A 8 -9.69 7.28 -2.19
N PRO A 9 -8.58 6.68 -1.74
CA PRO A 9 -7.28 7.33 -1.79
C PRO A 9 -6.81 7.51 -3.23
N TRP A 10 -6.28 8.69 -3.52
CA TRP A 10 -5.61 8.99 -4.79
C TRP A 10 -4.09 8.87 -4.64
N ASN A 11 -3.38 8.80 -5.77
CA ASN A 11 -1.92 8.71 -5.81
C ASN A 11 -1.30 7.47 -5.14
N VAL A 12 -2.04 6.36 -5.11
CA VAL A 12 -1.60 5.10 -4.47
C VAL A 12 -0.37 4.46 -5.12
N LEU A 13 -0.03 4.86 -6.36
CA LEU A 13 1.17 4.43 -7.09
C LEU A 13 2.28 5.49 -7.12
N ALA A 14 2.23 6.48 -6.23
CA ALA A 14 3.23 7.53 -6.09
C ALA A 14 3.57 8.25 -7.42
N GLY A 15 2.56 8.62 -8.21
CA GLY A 15 2.76 9.26 -9.51
C GLY A 15 3.33 8.34 -10.60
N GLY A 16 3.18 7.02 -10.44
CA GLY A 16 3.74 6.00 -11.35
C GLY A 16 5.22 5.72 -11.09
N LYS A 17 5.66 5.93 -9.85
CA LYS A 17 7.03 5.72 -9.39
C LYS A 17 7.23 4.38 -8.68
N LEU A 18 6.18 3.63 -8.39
CA LEU A 18 6.31 2.23 -7.98
C LEU A 18 6.51 1.40 -9.25
N ARG A 19 7.76 1.29 -9.69
CA ARG A 19 8.18 0.62 -10.94
C ARG A 19 9.56 -0.02 -10.76
N THR A 20 9.90 -0.99 -11.60
CA THR A 20 11.20 -1.67 -11.54
C THR A 20 12.34 -0.78 -12.06
N ASP A 21 13.59 -1.17 -11.77
CA ASP A 21 14.77 -0.48 -12.28
C ASP A 21 14.86 -0.57 -13.81
N ALA A 22 14.48 -1.71 -14.38
CA ALA A 22 14.43 -1.91 -15.82
C ALA A 22 13.40 -0.98 -16.48
N GLU A 23 12.20 -0.84 -15.92
CA GLU A 23 11.17 0.08 -16.42
C GLU A 23 11.58 1.55 -16.31
N GLU A 24 12.34 1.92 -15.28
CA GLU A 24 12.87 3.28 -15.15
C GLU A 24 13.97 3.58 -16.16
N GLU A 25 14.85 2.60 -16.43
CA GLU A 25 15.88 2.72 -17.47
C GLU A 25 15.26 2.86 -18.86
N GLU A 26 14.27 2.02 -19.18
CA GLU A 26 13.55 2.07 -20.46
C GLU A 26 12.92 3.45 -20.69
N ARG A 27 12.32 4.03 -19.64
CA ARG A 27 11.78 5.39 -19.69
C ARG A 27 12.85 6.44 -19.98
N ARG A 28 14.06 6.27 -19.43
CA ARG A 28 15.19 7.18 -19.68
C ARG A 28 15.64 7.09 -21.14
N ILE A 29 15.76 5.88 -21.68
CA ILE A 29 16.16 5.62 -23.07
C ILE A 29 15.11 6.19 -24.05
N ASN A 30 13.84 5.95 -23.78
CA ASN A 30 12.74 6.35 -24.66
C ASN A 30 12.29 7.81 -24.46
N GLY A 31 12.87 8.53 -23.49
CA GLY A 31 12.44 9.88 -23.12
C GLY A 31 11.04 9.97 -22.51
N GLU A 32 10.44 8.83 -22.12
CA GLU A 32 9.10 8.80 -21.50
C GLU A 32 9.19 9.29 -20.04
N LYS A 33 8.69 10.49 -19.79
CA LYS A 33 8.59 11.02 -18.42
C LYS A 33 7.31 10.57 -17.72
N GLY A 34 7.39 10.53 -16.38
CA GLY A 34 6.23 10.46 -15.48
C GLY A 34 5.62 11.84 -15.19
N ARG A 35 4.86 11.94 -14.10
CA ARG A 35 4.28 13.21 -13.65
C ARG A 35 5.37 14.11 -13.06
N THR A 36 5.44 15.36 -13.54
CA THR A 36 6.48 16.34 -13.15
C THR A 36 5.95 17.54 -12.36
N LEU A 37 4.62 17.68 -12.24
CA LEU A 37 3.98 18.82 -11.55
C LEU A 37 4.32 18.91 -10.06
N ILE A 38 4.68 17.80 -9.42
CA ILE A 38 4.83 17.68 -7.96
C ILE A 38 6.26 17.26 -7.58
N GLY A 39 7.22 17.37 -8.53
CA GLY A 39 8.61 16.96 -8.35
C GLY A 39 9.19 16.20 -9.55
N PRO A 40 10.42 15.70 -9.44
CA PRO A 40 11.04 14.91 -10.51
C PRO A 40 10.26 13.62 -10.78
N TRP A 41 10.25 13.19 -12.04
CA TRP A 41 9.56 11.96 -12.44
C TRP A 41 10.32 10.68 -12.07
N GLU A 42 11.63 10.80 -11.79
CA GLU A 42 12.51 9.72 -11.36
C GLU A 42 12.24 9.35 -9.90
N ARG A 43 12.53 8.08 -9.56
CA ARG A 43 12.41 7.57 -8.20
C ARG A 43 13.54 8.11 -7.31
N ASN A 44 13.18 8.56 -6.12
CA ASN A 44 14.12 8.76 -5.01
C ASN A 44 14.46 7.41 -4.33
N GLU A 45 15.39 7.44 -3.39
CA GLU A 45 15.87 6.23 -2.71
C GLU A 45 14.79 5.47 -1.94
N ASN A 46 13.80 6.16 -1.36
CA ASN A 46 12.70 5.51 -0.66
C ASN A 46 11.73 4.83 -1.65
N GLU A 47 11.45 5.48 -2.78
CA GLU A 47 10.63 4.93 -3.86
C GLU A 47 11.30 3.71 -4.50
N LYS A 48 12.64 3.70 -4.65
CA LYS A 48 13.41 2.53 -5.09
C LYS A 48 13.34 1.37 -4.08
N LYS A 49 13.60 1.65 -2.79
CA LYS A 49 13.50 0.65 -1.71
C LYS A 49 12.12 -0.01 -1.67
N MET A 50 11.06 0.80 -1.75
CA MET A 50 9.70 0.28 -1.77
C MET A 50 9.41 -0.52 -3.04
N SER A 51 9.86 -0.07 -4.20
CA SER A 51 9.70 -0.82 -5.46
C SER A 51 10.40 -2.18 -5.42
N ALA A 52 11.59 -2.27 -4.82
CA ALA A 52 12.30 -3.54 -4.63
C ALA A 52 11.54 -4.48 -3.69
N ALA A 53 10.99 -3.97 -2.58
CA ALA A 53 10.19 -4.76 -1.65
C ALA A 53 8.89 -5.27 -2.27
N LEU A 54 8.20 -4.42 -3.04
CA LEU A 54 7.03 -4.82 -3.83
C LEU A 54 7.39 -5.89 -4.85
N GLY A 55 8.56 -5.79 -5.49
CA GLY A 55 9.10 -6.82 -6.38
C GLY A 55 9.33 -8.17 -5.69
N LYS A 56 9.85 -8.16 -4.47
CA LYS A 56 9.98 -9.39 -3.66
C LYS A 56 8.61 -10.04 -3.40
N VAL A 57 7.65 -9.26 -2.92
CA VAL A 57 6.29 -9.77 -2.64
C VAL A 57 5.58 -10.21 -3.91
N ALA A 58 5.77 -9.50 -5.03
CA ALA A 58 5.24 -9.89 -6.34
C ALA A 58 5.67 -11.31 -6.73
N ASN A 59 6.95 -11.64 -6.53
CA ASN A 59 7.46 -12.99 -6.76
C ASN A 59 6.81 -14.04 -5.84
N GLU A 60 6.59 -13.71 -4.57
CA GLU A 60 5.97 -14.62 -3.60
C GLU A 60 4.50 -14.91 -3.93
N VAL A 61 3.76 -13.93 -4.45
CA VAL A 61 2.35 -14.08 -4.81
C VAL A 61 2.14 -14.48 -6.29
N GLY A 62 3.21 -14.65 -7.06
CA GLY A 62 3.16 -15.15 -8.43
C GLY A 62 2.71 -14.14 -9.49
N THR A 63 2.82 -12.84 -9.23
CA THR A 63 2.57 -11.78 -10.24
C THR A 63 3.87 -11.14 -10.71
N LYS A 64 3.88 -10.63 -11.94
CA LYS A 64 4.96 -9.76 -12.45
C LYS A 64 4.69 -8.28 -12.16
N SER A 65 3.47 -7.93 -11.75
CA SER A 65 3.03 -6.56 -11.53
C SER A 65 3.26 -6.10 -10.10
N ILE A 66 4.31 -5.30 -9.88
CA ILE A 66 4.55 -4.69 -8.57
C ILE A 66 3.49 -3.61 -8.26
N THR A 67 2.87 -3.02 -9.28
CA THR A 67 1.76 -2.07 -9.11
C THR A 67 0.50 -2.78 -8.63
N ALA A 68 0.24 -4.01 -9.10
CA ALA A 68 -0.85 -4.82 -8.59
C ALA A 68 -0.68 -5.13 -7.10
N VAL A 69 0.53 -5.50 -6.66
CA VAL A 69 0.83 -5.72 -5.24
C VAL A 69 0.61 -4.46 -4.42
N ALA A 70 1.05 -3.29 -4.91
CA ALA A 70 0.84 -2.02 -4.21
C ALA A 70 -0.65 -1.67 -4.06
N ILE A 71 -1.46 -1.90 -5.11
CA ILE A 71 -2.91 -1.69 -5.07
C ILE A 71 -3.57 -2.66 -4.09
N ALA A 72 -3.21 -3.96 -4.15
CA ALA A 72 -3.71 -4.99 -3.25
C ALA A 72 -3.40 -4.65 -1.79
N TYR A 73 -2.17 -4.19 -1.50
CA TYR A 73 -1.77 -3.69 -0.19
C TYR A 73 -2.70 -2.58 0.30
N VAL A 74 -2.93 -1.53 -0.49
CA VAL A 74 -3.81 -0.40 -0.09
C VAL A 74 -5.24 -0.86 0.15
N MET A 75 -5.78 -1.74 -0.70
CA MET A 75 -7.13 -2.32 -0.53
C MET A 75 -7.25 -3.14 0.75
N GLN A 76 -6.17 -3.81 1.17
CA GLN A 76 -6.13 -4.74 2.30
C GLN A 76 -5.62 -4.11 3.60
N LYS A 77 -5.34 -2.81 3.64
CA LYS A 77 -4.96 -2.13 4.89
C LYS A 77 -6.15 -1.83 5.79
N VAL A 78 -7.31 -1.51 5.22
CA VAL A 78 -8.51 -1.08 5.94
C VAL A 78 -9.78 -1.48 5.18
N PRO A 79 -10.91 -1.73 5.87
CA PRO A 79 -12.18 -2.01 5.19
C PRO A 79 -12.63 -0.82 4.34
N TYR A 80 -13.44 -1.10 3.31
CA TYR A 80 -14.06 -0.09 2.43
C TYR A 80 -13.06 0.88 1.78
N CYS A 81 -11.91 0.36 1.33
CA CYS A 81 -10.89 1.11 0.62
C CYS A 81 -10.97 0.88 -0.90
N PHE A 82 -11.25 1.94 -1.65
CA PHE A 82 -11.45 1.94 -3.10
C PHE A 82 -10.41 2.86 -3.76
N PRO A 83 -9.16 2.41 -3.92
CA PRO A 83 -8.09 3.25 -4.44
C PRO A 83 -8.37 3.74 -5.86
N ILE A 84 -8.16 5.04 -6.10
CA ILE A 84 -8.26 5.63 -7.44
C ILE A 84 -6.99 5.28 -8.21
N ILE A 85 -7.12 4.34 -9.13
CA ILE A 85 -6.04 3.90 -10.01
C ILE A 85 -6.07 4.66 -11.34
N GLY A 86 -4.89 4.86 -11.94
CA GLY A 86 -4.75 5.54 -13.22
C GLY A 86 -3.72 4.85 -14.11
N GLY A 87 -3.85 5.05 -15.42
CA GLY A 87 -2.95 4.52 -16.43
C GLY A 87 -3.06 5.35 -17.71
N ARG A 88 -1.97 5.42 -18.48
CA ARG A 88 -1.95 6.09 -19.80
C ARG A 88 -2.04 5.11 -20.97
N LYS A 89 -1.94 3.81 -20.68
CA LYS A 89 -1.89 2.72 -21.65
C LYS A 89 -2.81 1.60 -21.16
N VAL A 90 -3.32 0.77 -22.08
CA VAL A 90 -4.25 -0.32 -21.75
C VAL A 90 -3.58 -1.36 -20.86
N GLU A 91 -2.28 -1.60 -21.08
CA GLU A 91 -1.48 -2.54 -20.32
C GLU A 91 -1.42 -2.16 -18.84
N HIS A 92 -1.45 -0.86 -18.51
CA HIS A 92 -1.53 -0.41 -17.12
C HIS A 92 -2.86 -0.79 -16.48
N LEU A 93 -3.96 -0.67 -17.22
CA LEU A 93 -5.28 -1.06 -16.71
C LEU A 93 -5.31 -2.57 -16.45
N THR A 94 -4.90 -3.37 -17.43
CA THR A 94 -4.84 -4.84 -17.30
C THR A 94 -3.96 -5.26 -16.11
N SER A 95 -2.76 -4.67 -16.01
CA SER A 95 -1.84 -4.98 -14.92
C SER A 95 -2.39 -4.57 -13.55
N ASN A 96 -3.07 -3.43 -13.45
CA ASN A 96 -3.68 -2.99 -12.18
C ASN A 96 -4.84 -3.91 -11.75
N LEU A 97 -5.59 -4.50 -12.69
CA LEU A 97 -6.70 -5.40 -12.38
C LEU A 97 -6.24 -6.71 -11.72
N GLU A 98 -4.98 -7.13 -11.93
CA GLU A 98 -4.40 -8.30 -11.25
C GLU A 98 -4.44 -8.15 -9.71
N ALA A 99 -4.50 -6.91 -9.19
CA ALA A 99 -4.61 -6.65 -7.75
C ALA A 99 -5.86 -7.31 -7.12
N LEU A 100 -6.92 -7.51 -7.91
CA LEU A 100 -8.17 -8.13 -7.46
C LEU A 100 -8.04 -9.62 -7.17
N ASP A 101 -6.98 -10.27 -7.66
CA ASP A 101 -6.71 -11.70 -7.45
C ASP A 101 -5.64 -11.93 -6.36
N ILE A 102 -5.00 -10.88 -5.84
CA ILE A 102 -3.89 -10.99 -4.88
C ILE A 102 -4.42 -10.92 -3.45
N ALA A 103 -4.19 -11.97 -2.65
CA ALA A 103 -4.41 -11.96 -1.20
C ALA A 103 -3.06 -11.93 -0.47
N LEU A 104 -2.74 -10.82 0.19
CA LEU A 104 -1.49 -10.68 0.94
C LEU A 104 -1.59 -11.35 2.30
N SER A 105 -0.51 -12.03 2.71
CA SER A 105 -0.39 -12.55 4.07
C SER A 105 -0.08 -11.42 5.07
N SER A 106 -0.31 -11.68 6.36
CA SER A 106 0.03 -10.71 7.41
C SER A 106 1.53 -10.42 7.44
N GLU A 107 2.36 -11.43 7.20
CA GLU A 107 3.82 -11.33 7.15
C GLU A 107 4.29 -10.49 5.95
N GLN A 108 3.61 -10.60 4.80
CA GLN A 108 3.90 -9.78 3.62
C GLN A 108 3.55 -8.31 3.85
N ILE A 109 2.41 -8.05 4.51
CA ILE A 109 2.01 -6.69 4.88
C ILE A 109 3.03 -6.10 5.87
N GLU A 110 3.38 -6.84 6.93
CA GLU A 110 4.37 -6.40 7.92
C GLU A 110 5.75 -6.16 7.28
N TYR A 111 6.16 -7.02 6.35
CA TYR A 111 7.38 -6.82 5.58
C TYR A 111 7.37 -5.52 4.79
N LEU A 112 6.28 -5.22 4.03
CA LEU A 112 6.16 -3.98 3.26
C LEU A 112 6.18 -2.74 4.17
N GLU A 113 5.54 -2.82 5.35
CA GLU A 113 5.53 -1.73 6.34
C GLU A 113 6.89 -1.51 7.00
N SER A 114 7.73 -2.55 7.10
CA SER A 114 9.07 -2.44 7.68
C SER A 114 10.08 -1.66 6.82
N ILE A 115 9.78 -1.45 5.53
CA ILE A 115 10.73 -0.89 4.56
C ILE A 115 11.02 0.60 4.81
N LEU A 116 9.98 1.36 5.17
CA LEU A 116 10.07 2.77 5.45
C LEU A 116 9.46 3.04 6.82
N LEU A 117 10.28 3.51 7.75
CA LEU A 117 9.83 3.89 9.08
C LEU A 117 8.88 5.09 8.99
N PHE A 118 7.65 4.90 9.44
CA PHE A 118 6.69 5.96 9.68
C PHE A 118 6.58 6.20 11.17
N ASP A 119 6.85 7.43 11.61
CA ASP A 119 6.61 7.87 12.99
C ASP A 119 5.31 8.67 13.03
N PRO A 120 4.22 8.11 13.60
CA PRO A 120 2.96 8.83 13.74
C PRO A 120 3.02 10.01 14.71
N GLY A 121 4.06 10.10 15.54
CA GLY A 121 4.25 11.18 16.51
C GLY A 121 3.18 11.24 17.61
N PHE A 122 3.09 12.39 18.27
CA PHE A 122 2.04 12.68 19.24
C PHE A 122 0.68 12.91 18.53
N PRO A 123 -0.47 12.43 19.08
CA PRO A 123 -0.64 11.74 20.36
C PRO A 123 -0.46 10.23 20.32
N VAL A 124 -0.24 9.63 19.14
CA VAL A 124 -0.12 8.18 18.98
C VAL A 124 1.02 7.59 19.82
N SER A 125 2.13 8.31 19.97
CA SER A 125 3.24 7.92 20.84
C SER A 125 2.87 7.85 22.33
N MET A 126 1.83 8.57 22.77
CA MET A 126 1.37 8.61 24.16
C MET A 126 0.22 7.62 24.42
N ILE A 127 -0.79 7.57 23.55
CA ILE A 127 -2.02 6.79 23.77
C ILE A 127 -2.14 5.55 22.87
N GLY A 128 -1.18 5.34 21.97
CA GLY A 128 -1.19 4.25 21.00
C GLY A 128 -2.05 4.53 19.77
N ASN A 129 -2.06 3.58 18.85
CA ASN A 129 -2.82 3.62 17.59
C ASN A 129 -4.15 2.86 17.67
N GLY A 130 -4.62 2.55 18.88
CA GLY A 130 -5.85 1.78 19.12
C GLY A 130 -5.73 0.27 18.88
N THR A 131 -4.56 -0.26 18.50
CA THR A 131 -4.36 -1.73 18.38
C THR A 131 -4.33 -2.41 19.74
N LYS A 132 -3.79 -1.75 20.76
CA LYS A 132 -3.77 -2.17 22.17
C LYS A 132 -4.40 -1.10 23.05
N LEU A 133 -4.92 -1.50 24.21
CA LEU A 133 -5.37 -0.55 25.23
C LEU A 133 -4.16 0.27 25.70
N SER A 134 -4.34 1.58 25.85
CA SER A 134 -3.30 2.40 26.45
C SER A 134 -3.11 2.01 27.91
N PHE A 135 -1.92 2.27 28.46
CA PHE A 135 -1.62 1.96 29.86
C PHE A 135 -2.67 2.54 30.81
N LEU A 136 -3.10 3.78 30.58
CA LEU A 136 -4.11 4.45 31.41
C LEU A 136 -5.46 3.71 31.36
N MET A 137 -5.88 3.24 30.19
CA MET A 137 -7.12 2.46 30.09
C MET A 137 -6.97 1.11 30.79
N ALA A 138 -5.86 0.41 30.57
CA ALA A 138 -5.63 -0.93 31.12
C ALA A 138 -5.64 -0.98 32.66
N THR A 139 -5.32 0.12 33.35
CA THR A 139 -5.32 0.19 34.82
C THR A 139 -6.66 0.61 35.43
N THR A 140 -7.59 1.12 34.63
CA THR A 140 -8.81 1.77 35.15
C THR A 140 -10.01 0.82 35.20
N ALA A 141 -10.13 -0.08 34.23
CA ALA A 141 -11.23 -1.06 34.16
C ALA A 141 -10.87 -2.25 33.27
N HIS A 142 -11.72 -3.27 33.29
CA HIS A 142 -11.71 -4.32 32.27
C HIS A 142 -12.40 -3.80 31.01
N PHE A 143 -11.75 -3.94 29.85
CA PHE A 143 -12.28 -3.49 28.56
C PHE A 143 -12.37 -4.67 27.59
N ASP A 144 -13.58 -4.93 27.11
CA ASP A 144 -13.80 -5.85 26.00
C ASP A 144 -13.63 -5.10 24.68
N LYS A 145 -12.57 -5.43 23.95
CA LYS A 145 -12.31 -4.83 22.65
C LYS A 145 -13.17 -5.50 21.59
N GLN A 146 -14.04 -4.72 20.95
CA GLN A 146 -14.72 -5.16 19.74
C GLN A 146 -13.73 -5.29 18.58
N PRO A 147 -13.73 -6.42 17.84
CA PRO A 147 -12.86 -6.60 16.69
C PRO A 147 -13.19 -5.57 15.61
N PHE A 148 -12.17 -5.10 14.89
CA PHE A 148 -12.38 -4.24 13.74
C PHE A 148 -12.93 -5.07 12.57
N VAL A 149 -13.77 -4.43 11.75
CA VAL A 149 -14.17 -4.99 10.46
C VAL A 149 -12.92 -5.18 9.60
N GLU A 150 -12.74 -6.39 9.07
CA GLU A 150 -11.62 -6.72 8.22
C GLU A 150 -11.82 -6.25 6.77
N PRO A 151 -10.73 -5.96 6.03
CA PRO A 151 -10.80 -5.67 4.62
C PRO A 151 -11.27 -6.87 3.80
N ILE A 152 -11.96 -6.60 2.69
CA ILE A 152 -12.36 -7.64 1.76
C ILE A 152 -11.10 -8.21 1.11
N ARG A 153 -10.95 -9.54 1.18
CA ARG A 153 -9.86 -10.28 0.54
C ARG A 153 -10.40 -11.15 -0.59
N PRO A 154 -9.65 -11.33 -1.70
CA PRO A 154 -10.05 -12.25 -2.75
C PRO A 154 -10.22 -13.67 -2.18
N ALA A 155 -11.27 -14.37 -2.62
CA ALA A 155 -11.42 -15.78 -2.28
C ALA A 155 -10.30 -16.59 -2.95
N LYS A 156 -9.79 -17.61 -2.25
CA LYS A 156 -8.90 -18.60 -2.89
C LYS A 156 -9.70 -19.30 -3.99
N LYS A 157 -9.22 -19.23 -5.23
CA LYS A 157 -9.75 -20.02 -6.36
C LYS A 157 -9.43 -21.49 -6.16
#